data_AF-A0ABD0RX19-F1
#
_entry.id   AF-A0ABD0RX19-F1
#
_cell.length_a   1.000
_cell.length_b   1.000
_cell.length_c   1.000
_cell.angle_alpha   90.00
_cell.angle_beta   90.00
_cell.angle_gamma   90.00
#
_symmetry.space_group_name_H-M   'P 1'
#
loop_
_entity.id
_entity.type
_entity.pdbx_description
1 polymer ?
#
loop_
_entity_poly.entity_id
_entity_poly.type
_entity_poly.pdbx_seq_one_letter_code
_entity_poly.pdbx_strand_id
1 'polypeptide(L)'
;DDELTHLYTLILNPDQTYEVKIDNEKVESGSLEEDWDFLPPKKIKDPEAKKPEDWDDRAKIDDETDTKPEDWDKPENIPDPDAKKPDDWDEDMDGEWEPAMIPNPEYK
;
A
#
# COMPACT_ATOMS: atom_id res chain seq x y z
N ASP A 1 -31.46 19.66 7.28
CA ASP A 1 -32.21 20.81 7.81
C ASP A 1 -33.66 20.62 7.47
N ASP A 2 -34.48 20.48 8.50
CA ASP A 2 -35.92 20.55 8.37
C ASP A 2 -36.44 21.86 8.98
N GLU A 3 -37.69 22.22 8.70
CA GLU A 3 -38.26 23.52 9.09
C GLU A 3 -38.78 23.54 10.54
N LEU A 4 -38.59 22.46 11.33
CA LEU A 4 -39.03 22.38 12.71
C LEU A 4 -38.07 23.10 13.66
N THR A 5 -38.57 23.42 14.85
CA THR A 5 -37.76 24.00 15.91
C THR A 5 -37.03 22.88 16.64
N HIS A 6 -35.70 22.96 16.69
CA HIS A 6 -34.85 22.04 17.45
C HIS A 6 -34.35 22.67 18.74
N LEU A 7 -34.25 21.86 19.80
CA LEU A 7 -33.63 22.25 21.06
C LEU A 7 -32.20 21.71 21.14
N TYR A 8 -31.22 22.61 21.15
CA TYR A 8 -29.82 22.27 21.33
C TYR A 8 -29.41 22.50 22.79
N THR A 9 -28.89 21.46 23.43
CA THR A 9 -28.39 21.53 24.81
C THR A 9 -26.96 21.03 24.85
N LEU A 10 -26.05 21.85 25.36
CA LEU A 10 -24.67 21.46 25.67
C LEU A 10 -24.52 21.41 27.20
N ILE A 11 -24.12 20.27 27.73
CA ILE A 11 -23.84 20.04 29.15
C ILE A 11 -22.33 19.91 29.30
N LEU A 12 -21.74 20.74 30.16
CA LEU A 12 -20.32 20.72 30.49
C LEU A 12 -20.17 20.33 31.96
N ASN A 13 -19.43 19.26 32.21
CA ASN A 13 -19.19 18.76 33.56
C ASN A 13 -17.83 19.26 34.08
N PRO A 14 -17.68 19.41 35.42
CA PRO A 14 -16.41 19.82 36.02
C PRO A 14 -15.31 18.76 35.92
N ASP A 15 -15.64 17.53 35.52
CA ASP A 15 -14.70 16.43 35.24
C ASP A 15 -14.10 16.50 33.83
N GLN A 16 -14.33 17.60 33.10
CA GLN A 16 -13.87 17.85 31.73
C GLN A 16 -14.58 17.01 30.65
N THR A 17 -15.73 16.41 30.95
CA THR A 17 -16.57 15.75 29.95
C THR A 17 -17.65 16.69 29.41
N TYR A 18 -18.10 16.43 28.19
CA TYR A 18 -19.22 17.15 27.57
C TYR A 18 -20.28 16.19 27.02
N GLU A 19 -21.51 16.68 26.95
CA GLU A 19 -22.63 15.98 26.33
C GLU A 19 -23.48 16.97 25.52
N VAL A 20 -23.73 16.63 24.25
CA VAL A 20 -24.60 17.37 23.34
C VAL A 20 -25.90 16.62 23.18
N LYS A 21 -27.01 17.34 23.33
CA LYS A 21 -28.35 16.84 23.08
C LYS A 21 -29.06 17.68 22.04
N ILE A 22 -29.78 17.02 21.16
CA ILE A 22 -30.73 17.61 20.23
C ILE A 22 -32.10 17.03 20.56
N ASP A 23 -33.07 17.89 20.85
CA ASP A 23 -34.45 17.48 21.20
C ASP A 23 -34.53 16.52 22.40
N ASN A 24 -33.65 16.73 23.39
CA ASN A 24 -33.42 15.89 24.58
C ASN A 24 -32.81 14.50 24.30
N GLU A 25 -32.52 14.17 23.05
CA GLU A 25 -31.77 12.97 22.67
C GLU A 25 -30.27 13.25 22.70
N LYS A 26 -29.50 12.33 23.29
CA LYS A 26 -28.04 12.40 23.34
C LYS A 26 -27.47 12.05 21.98
N VAL A 27 -26.88 13.04 21.31
CA VAL A 27 -26.26 12.86 20.00
C VAL A 27 -24.75 12.70 20.08
N GLU A 28 -24.12 13.29 21.10
CA GLU A 28 -22.66 13.24 21.25
C GLU A 28 -22.25 13.35 22.71
N SER A 29 -21.19 12.65 23.10
CA SER A 29 -20.50 12.89 24.38
C SER A 29 -19.07 12.44 24.30
N GLY A 30 -18.20 13.14 25.02
CA GLY A 30 -16.79 12.84 25.02
C GLY A 30 -16.02 13.62 26.09
N SER A 31 -14.70 13.64 25.94
CA SER A 31 -13.78 14.38 26.80
C SER A 31 -13.33 15.63 26.04
N LEU A 32 -13.45 16.80 26.68
CA LEU A 32 -13.04 18.05 26.06
C LEU A 32 -11.56 18.03 25.66
N GLU A 33 -10.70 17.36 26.42
CA GLU A 33 -9.26 17.30 26.11
C GLU A 33 -8.91 16.37 24.94
N GLU A 34 -9.76 15.40 24.63
CA GLU A 34 -9.50 14.39 23.60
C GLU A 34 -10.17 14.75 22.28
N ASP A 35 -11.41 15.24 22.35
CA ASP A 35 -12.23 15.55 21.17
C ASP A 35 -11.96 16.96 20.63
N TRP A 36 -11.37 17.86 21.43
CA TRP A 36 -11.10 19.25 21.05
C TRP A 36 -9.63 19.63 21.23
N ASP A 37 -9.09 20.39 20.27
CA ASP A 37 -7.71 20.87 20.26
C ASP A 37 -7.53 22.10 21.19
N PHE A 38 -7.78 21.90 22.48
CA PHE A 38 -7.55 22.93 23.51
C PHE A 38 -6.13 22.94 24.03
N LEU A 39 -5.48 21.77 24.06
CA LEU A 39 -4.18 21.59 24.65
C LEU A 39 -3.13 21.39 23.55
N PRO A 40 -1.94 21.98 23.70
CA PRO A 40 -0.83 21.63 22.83
C PRO A 40 -0.59 20.11 22.88
N PRO A 41 -0.13 19.50 21.78
CA PRO A 41 -0.01 18.06 21.68
C PRO A 41 0.76 17.48 22.87
N LYS A 42 0.14 16.53 23.59
CA LYS A 42 0.71 15.87 24.77
C LYS A 42 2.08 15.23 24.49
N LYS A 43 2.38 14.94 23.22
CA LYS A 43 3.66 14.44 22.73
C LYS A 43 4.14 15.33 21.59
N ILE A 44 5.12 16.18 21.88
CA ILE A 44 5.94 16.79 20.84
C ILE A 44 6.94 15.74 20.34
N LYS A 45 7.15 15.63 19.03
CA LYS A 45 8.30 14.87 18.51
C LYS A 45 9.55 15.55 19.07
N ASP A 46 10.39 14.79 19.76
CA ASP A 46 11.60 15.32 20.36
C ASP A 46 12.46 15.95 19.25
N PRO A 47 12.69 17.28 19.28
CA PRO A 47 13.46 17.97 18.25
C PRO A 47 14.95 17.59 18.26
N GLU A 48 15.45 16.99 19.35
CA GLU A 48 16.80 16.44 19.44
C GLU A 48 16.88 14.97 19.02
N ALA A 49 15.73 14.28 18.91
CA ALA A 49 15.67 12.90 18.41
C ALA A 49 15.93 12.87 16.91
N LYS A 50 17.22 12.87 16.56
CA LYS A 50 17.69 12.50 15.24
C LYS A 50 17.57 10.98 15.11
N LYS A 51 16.86 10.55 14.07
CA LYS A 51 16.91 9.16 13.61
C LYS A 51 18.40 8.76 13.48
N PRO A 52 18.88 7.70 14.16
CA PRO A 52 20.27 7.29 14.05
C PRO A 52 20.59 6.92 12.60
N GLU A 53 21.82 7.14 12.16
CA GLU A 53 22.25 6.80 10.79
C GLU A 53 22.12 5.30 10.49
N ASP A 54 22.09 4.47 11.54
CA ASP A 54 21.90 3.01 11.52
C ASP A 54 20.42 2.58 11.64
N TRP A 55 19.48 3.53 11.54
CA TRP A 55 18.06 3.19 11.61
C TRP A 55 17.55 2.73 10.24
N ASP A 56 17.37 1.42 10.15
CA ASP A 56 16.77 0.75 9.00
C ASP A 56 15.23 0.87 9.02
N ASP A 57 14.66 1.68 8.12
CA ASP A 57 13.20 1.83 7.92
C ASP A 57 12.64 0.85 6.87
N ARG A 58 13.43 -0.16 6.44
CA ARG A 58 12.96 -1.14 5.45
C ARG A 58 11.93 -2.07 6.09
N ALA A 59 10.68 -1.96 5.66
CA ALA A 59 9.58 -2.85 6.07
C ALA A 59 9.78 -4.31 5.62
N LYS A 60 10.65 -4.53 4.64
CA LYS A 60 11.10 -5.85 4.17
C LYS A 60 12.62 -5.78 4.03
N ILE A 61 13.32 -6.64 4.75
CA ILE A 61 14.75 -6.86 4.57
C ILE A 61 14.93 -7.85 3.41
N ASP A 62 15.84 -7.54 2.47
CA ASP A 62 16.31 -8.53 1.52
C ASP A 62 17.06 -9.62 2.30
N ASP A 63 16.73 -10.89 2.05
CA ASP A 63 17.35 -12.01 2.74
C ASP A 63 18.81 -12.12 2.31
N GLU A 64 19.75 -11.88 3.22
CA GLU A 64 21.20 -11.91 2.94
C GLU A 64 21.69 -13.30 2.50
N THR A 65 20.87 -14.35 2.67
CA THR A 65 21.15 -15.72 2.20
C THR A 65 20.54 -16.03 0.83
N ASP A 66 19.63 -15.18 0.34
CA ASP A 66 18.97 -15.36 -0.95
C ASP A 66 19.85 -14.74 -2.05
N THR A 67 20.72 -15.57 -2.61
CA THR A 67 21.52 -15.21 -3.78
C THR A 67 20.67 -15.50 -5.00
N LYS A 68 20.44 -14.47 -5.85
CA LYS A 68 19.77 -14.61 -7.15
C LYS A 68 20.31 -15.87 -7.85
N PRO A 69 19.50 -16.94 -8.03
CA PRO A 69 19.94 -18.13 -8.72
C PRO A 69 20.37 -17.74 -10.14
N GLU A 70 21.44 -18.32 -10.68
CA GLU A 70 21.85 -18.08 -12.08
C GLU A 70 20.71 -18.40 -13.07
N ASP A 71 19.76 -19.26 -12.66
CA ASP A 71 18.52 -19.63 -13.37
C ASP A 71 17.34 -18.64 -13.20
N TRP A 72 17.51 -17.52 -12.49
CA TRP A 72 16.47 -16.50 -12.32
C TRP A 72 16.33 -15.58 -13.54
N ASP A 73 17.40 -15.41 -14.33
CA ASP A 73 17.39 -14.64 -15.58
C ASP A 73 17.06 -15.55 -16.78
N LYS A 74 16.05 -16.43 -16.62
CA LYS A 74 15.51 -17.16 -17.75
C LYS A 74 14.84 -16.16 -18.69
N PRO A 75 15.10 -16.20 -20.01
CA PRO A 75 14.42 -15.31 -20.94
C PRO A 75 12.91 -15.57 -20.90
N GLU A 76 12.13 -14.48 -20.88
CA GLU A 76 10.66 -14.51 -20.89
C GLU A 76 10.10 -15.36 -22.03
N ASN A 77 10.83 -15.40 -23.15
CA ASN A 77 10.48 -16.24 -24.28
C ASN A 77 11.67 -17.10 -24.70
N ILE A 78 11.42 -18.41 -24.85
CA ILE A 78 12.36 -19.38 -25.39
C ILE A 78 11.93 -19.77 -26.82
N PRO A 79 12.86 -20.05 -27.74
CA PRO A 79 12.49 -20.63 -29.03
C PRO A 79 11.77 -21.95 -28.81
N ASP A 80 10.62 -22.11 -29.46
CA ASP A 80 9.75 -23.29 -29.32
C ASP A 80 10.50 -24.56 -29.74
N PRO A 81 10.78 -25.50 -28.82
CA PRO A 81 11.46 -26.74 -29.15
C PRO A 81 10.63 -27.66 -30.06
N ASP A 82 9.32 -27.44 -30.15
CA ASP A 82 8.40 -28.17 -31.03
C ASP A 82 8.17 -27.46 -32.38
N ALA A 83 8.70 -26.24 -32.57
CA ALA A 83 8.65 -25.58 -33.86
C ALA A 83 9.50 -26.36 -34.88
N LYS A 84 8.85 -26.77 -35.97
CA LYS A 84 9.51 -27.38 -37.12
C LYS A 84 9.42 -26.43 -38.30
N LYS A 85 10.50 -26.33 -39.06
CA LYS A 85 10.52 -25.63 -40.34
C LYS A 85 9.37 -26.17 -41.21
N PRO A 86 8.48 -25.30 -41.72
CA PRO A 86 7.45 -25.72 -42.65
C PRO A 86 8.06 -26.34 -43.91
N ASP A 87 7.44 -27.40 -44.45
CA ASP A 87 7.89 -28.05 -45.69
C ASP A 87 7.89 -27.10 -46.90
N ASP A 88 7.15 -25.98 -46.83
CA ASP A 88 7.01 -24.96 -47.88
C ASP A 88 8.00 -23.78 -47.72
N TRP A 89 8.94 -23.83 -46.75
CA TRP A 89 9.88 -22.73 -46.50
C TRP A 89 11.13 -22.82 -47.38
N ASP A 90 11.40 -21.76 -48.15
CA ASP A 90 12.56 -21.65 -49.03
C ASP A 90 13.61 -20.68 -48.44
N GLU A 91 14.77 -21.19 -48.03
CA GLU A 91 15.83 -20.36 -47.40
C GLU A 91 16.47 -19.36 -48.37
N ASP A 92 16.37 -19.56 -49.69
CA ASP A 92 16.92 -18.66 -50.71
C ASP A 92 15.99 -17.45 -50.95
N MET A 93 14.67 -17.67 -50.87
CA MET A 93 13.64 -16.64 -51.07
C MET A 93 13.20 -15.96 -49.77
N ASP A 94 13.05 -16.73 -48.68
CA ASP A 94 12.48 -16.29 -47.39
C ASP A 94 13.55 -16.04 -46.31
N GLY A 95 14.79 -16.52 -46.51
CA GLY A 95 15.92 -16.37 -45.57
C GLY A 95 16.02 -17.48 -44.51
N GLU A 96 16.92 -17.31 -43.52
CA GLU A 96 17.09 -18.25 -42.41
C GLU A 96 15.81 -18.35 -41.58
N TRP A 97 15.31 -19.57 -41.39
CA TRP A 97 14.10 -19.83 -40.60
C TRP A 97 14.39 -19.70 -39.10
N GLU A 98 13.64 -18.84 -38.41
CA GLU A 98 13.68 -18.72 -36.95
C GLU A 98 12.42 -19.33 -36.31
N PRO A 99 12.56 -20.19 -35.28
CA PRO A 99 11.42 -20.76 -34.56
C PRO A 99 10.65 -19.68 -33.80
N ALA A 100 9.34 -19.90 -33.64
CA ALA A 100 8.49 -19.00 -32.84
C ALA A 100 8.98 -18.97 -31.38
N MET A 101 9.02 -17.78 -30.78
CA MET A 101 9.35 -17.64 -29.37
C MET A 101 8.10 -17.89 -28.53
N ILE A 102 8.13 -18.90 -27.66
CA ILE A 102 7.05 -19.24 -26.72
C ILE A 102 7.36 -18.71 -25.32
N PRO A 103 6.35 -18.33 -24.53
CA PRO A 103 6.55 -17.93 -23.15
C PRO A 103 7.17 -19.09 -22.37
N ASN A 104 8.29 -18.82 -21.70
CA ASN A 104 9.02 -19.84 -20.99
C ASN A 104 8.20 -20.34 -19.78
N PRO A 105 7.79 -21.62 -19.73
CA PRO A 105 6.99 -22.15 -18.62
C PRO A 105 7.74 -22.18 -17.29
N GLU A 106 9.07 -22.01 -17.31
CA GLU A 106 9.92 -21.91 -16.13
C GLU A 106 10.25 -20.47 -15.72
N TYR A 107 9.71 -19.46 -16.43
CA TYR A 107 9.81 -18.06 -16.02
C TYR A 107 8.88 -17.82 -14.81
N LYS A 108 9.43 -17.29 -13.72
CA LYS A 108 8.72 -17.03 -12.46
C LYS A 108 8.51 -15.54 -12.22
#